data_AF-A0A1T3W336-F1
#
_entry.id   AF-A0A1T3W336-F1
#
_cell.length_a   1.000
_cell.length_b   1.000
_cell.length_c   1.000
_cell.angle_alpha   90.00
_cell.angle_beta   90.00
_cell.angle_gamma   90.00
#
_symmetry.space_group_name_H-M   'P 1'
#
loop_
_entity.id
_entity.type
_entity.pdbx_description
1 polymer ?
#
loop_
_entity_poly.entity_id
_entity_poly.type
_entity_poly.pdbx_seq_one_letter_code
_entity_poly.pdbx_strand_id
1 'polypeptide(L)'
;MALYRKYRPASFAEVVGQEHVTAPLSTALSAGRINHAYLFSGPRGCGKTSSARILARSLNCEQGPTPTPCGVCDSCVALAPNGPGNVDVSELDAASHGGVDDTRELRDRAFYAPAQSRYRIF
;
A
#
# COMPACT_ATOMS: atom_id res chain seq x y z
N MET A 1 7.66 10.06 -20.68
CA MET A 1 7.22 9.44 -19.41
C MET A 1 8.41 9.39 -18.46
N ALA A 2 8.29 9.86 -17.21
CA ALA A 2 9.43 9.96 -16.30
C ALA A 2 9.90 8.57 -15.82
N LEU A 3 11.22 8.32 -15.85
CA LEU A 3 11.82 7.01 -15.54
C LEU A 3 11.42 6.46 -14.16
N TYR A 4 11.31 7.32 -13.15
CA TYR A 4 10.97 6.91 -11.78
C TYR A 4 9.57 6.31 -11.62
N ARG A 5 8.63 6.60 -12.54
CA ARG A 5 7.31 5.95 -12.54
C ARG A 5 7.35 4.59 -13.23
N LYS A 6 8.19 4.44 -14.26
CA LYS A 6 8.34 3.19 -15.02
C LYS A 6 8.99 2.09 -14.19
N TYR A 7 9.97 2.44 -13.34
CA TYR A 7 10.74 1.49 -12.52
C TYR A 7 10.33 1.48 -11.04
N ARG A 8 9.11 1.95 -10.72
CA ARG A 8 8.60 1.87 -9.36
C ARG A 8 8.36 0.40 -9.00
N PRO A 9 8.91 -0.11 -7.88
CA PRO A 9 8.80 -1.52 -7.52
C PRO A 9 7.34 -1.92 -7.28
N ALA A 10 6.99 -3.12 -7.75
CA ALA A 10 5.66 -3.70 -7.64
C ALA A 10 5.55 -4.75 -6.52
N SER A 11 6.68 -5.20 -5.98
CA SER A 11 6.78 -6.18 -4.89
C SER A 11 7.91 -5.82 -3.92
N PHE A 12 7.89 -6.39 -2.70
CA PHE A 12 8.94 -6.14 -1.71
C PHE A 12 10.33 -6.64 -2.16
N ALA A 13 10.37 -7.68 -2.99
CA ALA A 13 11.61 -8.22 -3.56
C ALA A 13 12.29 -7.27 -4.56
N GLU A 14 11.53 -6.36 -5.17
CA GLU A 14 12.05 -5.35 -6.11
C GLU A 14 12.55 -4.08 -5.43
N VAL A 15 12.32 -3.93 -4.11
CA VAL A 15 12.79 -2.77 -3.36
C VAL A 15 14.28 -2.96 -3.02
N VAL A 16 15.11 -2.07 -3.55
CA VAL A 16 16.58 -2.15 -3.41
C VAL A 16 17.06 -1.46 -2.14
N GLY A 17 17.91 -2.15 -1.36
CA GLY A 17 18.66 -1.57 -0.24
C GLY A 17 17.83 -1.25 1.01
N GLN A 18 16.64 -1.83 1.14
CA GLN A 18 15.73 -1.64 2.27
C GLN A 18 15.37 -2.98 2.92
N GLU A 19 16.28 -3.97 2.94
CA GLU A 19 16.01 -5.31 3.47
C GLU A 19 15.55 -5.28 4.95
N HIS A 20 16.08 -4.34 5.73
CA HIS A 20 15.69 -4.12 7.13
C HIS A 20 14.23 -3.69 7.31
N VAL A 21 13.57 -3.21 6.24
CA VAL A 21 12.14 -2.88 6.21
C VAL A 21 11.34 -3.98 5.52
N THR A 22 11.80 -4.46 4.37
CA THR A 22 11.04 -5.40 3.54
C THR A 22 11.00 -6.82 4.11
N ALA A 23 12.07 -7.28 4.77
CA ALA A 23 12.10 -8.61 5.35
C ALA A 23 11.12 -8.75 6.54
N PRO A 24 11.11 -7.85 7.55
CA PRO A 24 10.12 -7.93 8.64
C PRO A 24 8.67 -7.82 8.14
N LEU A 25 8.40 -6.96 7.17
CA LEU A 25 7.06 -6.84 6.57
C LEU A 25 6.64 -8.13 5.86
N SER A 26 7.56 -8.73 5.10
CA SER A 26 7.30 -9.99 4.41
C SER A 26 7.02 -11.13 5.40
N THR A 27 7.82 -11.23 6.46
CA THR A 27 7.60 -12.21 7.54
C THR A 27 6.28 -11.97 8.27
N ALA A 28 5.92 -10.71 8.54
CA ALA A 28 4.67 -10.36 9.20
C ALA A 28 3.45 -10.78 8.35
N LEU A 29 3.50 -10.53 7.03
CA LEU A 29 2.48 -10.96 6.09
C LEU A 29 2.33 -12.49 6.07
N SER A 30 3.43 -13.23 5.93
CA SER A 30 3.41 -14.70 5.92
C SER A 30 2.91 -15.30 7.23
N ALA A 31 3.17 -14.63 8.36
CA ALA A 31 2.72 -15.06 9.68
C ALA A 31 1.29 -14.59 10.00
N GLY A 32 0.62 -13.84 9.12
CA GLY A 32 -0.69 -13.24 9.39
C GLY A 32 -0.68 -12.19 10.50
N ARG A 33 0.48 -11.66 10.89
CA ARG A 33 0.66 -10.67 11.96
C ARG A 33 0.57 -9.25 11.40
N ILE A 34 -0.63 -8.87 10.97
CA ILE A 34 -0.90 -7.58 10.34
C ILE A 34 -1.35 -6.57 11.39
N ASN A 35 -0.72 -5.41 11.43
CA ASN A 35 -1.12 -4.29 12.29
C ASN A 35 -2.07 -3.34 11.55
N HIS A 36 -2.82 -2.55 12.29
CA HIS A 36 -3.78 -1.59 11.75
C HIS A 36 -3.13 -0.27 11.29
N ALA A 37 -1.87 0.00 11.65
CA ALA A 37 -1.16 1.21 11.30
C ALA A 37 0.33 0.94 11.07
N TYR A 38 0.87 1.55 10.00
CA TYR A 38 2.30 1.49 9.64
C TYR A 38 2.79 2.90 9.33
N LEU A 39 3.87 3.32 9.99
CA LEU A 39 4.54 4.59 9.72
C LEU A 39 5.85 4.36 8.96
N PHE A 40 5.89 4.79 7.70
CA PHE A 40 7.11 4.79 6.91
C PHE A 40 7.80 6.15 7.02
N SER A 41 8.98 6.20 7.64
CA SER A 41 9.77 7.43 7.82
C SER A 41 11.08 7.41 7.04
N GLY A 42 11.58 8.57 6.61
CA GLY A 42 12.87 8.71 5.94
C GLY A 42 12.93 9.83 4.89
N PRO A 43 14.09 10.09 4.27
CA PRO A 43 14.29 11.15 3.27
C PRO A 43 13.43 11.00 2.02
N ARG A 44 13.25 12.08 1.25
CA ARG A 44 12.53 12.01 -0.04
C ARG A 44 13.23 11.01 -0.97
N GLY A 45 12.45 10.18 -1.66
CA GLY A 45 12.96 9.22 -2.64
C GLY A 45 13.39 7.85 -2.09
N CYS A 46 13.36 7.61 -0.76
CA CYS A 46 13.77 6.32 -0.18
C CYS A 46 12.73 5.18 -0.29
N GLY A 47 11.66 5.36 -1.05
CA GLY A 47 10.67 4.31 -1.31
C GLY A 47 9.45 4.25 -0.40
N LYS A 48 9.28 5.14 0.60
CA LYS A 48 8.13 5.16 1.54
C LYS A 48 6.76 4.88 0.90
N THR A 49 6.34 5.72 -0.04
CA THR A 49 5.04 5.58 -0.73
C THR A 49 4.97 4.30 -1.56
N SER A 50 6.10 3.87 -2.14
CA SER A 50 6.15 2.61 -2.88
C SER A 50 5.96 1.41 -1.95
N SER A 51 6.63 1.39 -0.78
CA SER A 51 6.46 0.36 0.24
C SER A 51 5.03 0.30 0.78
N ALA A 52 4.40 1.46 1.02
CA ALA A 52 3.00 1.53 1.44
C ALA A 52 2.05 0.93 0.38
N ARG A 53 2.24 1.29 -0.90
CA ARG A 53 1.46 0.70 -2.01
C ARG A 53 1.68 -0.80 -2.15
N ILE A 54 2.92 -1.27 -2.03
CA ILE A 54 3.23 -2.71 -2.08
C ILE A 54 2.53 -3.43 -0.92
N LEU A 55 2.56 -2.88 0.30
CA LEU A 55 1.86 -3.45 1.44
C LEU A 55 0.34 -3.53 1.20
N ALA A 56 -0.26 -2.45 0.69
CA ALA A 56 -1.68 -2.44 0.35
C ALA A 56 -2.04 -3.52 -0.68
N ARG A 57 -1.21 -3.65 -1.72
CA ARG A 57 -1.33 -4.71 -2.74
C ARG A 57 -1.20 -6.11 -2.15
N SER A 58 -0.24 -6.31 -1.26
CA SER A 58 0.00 -7.57 -0.55
C SER A 58 -1.18 -7.99 0.34
N LEU A 59 -1.82 -7.02 1.01
CA LEU A 59 -2.97 -7.25 1.88
C LEU A 59 -4.25 -7.56 1.10
N ASN A 60 -4.48 -6.84 -0.01
CA ASN A 60 -5.71 -6.91 -0.80
C ASN A 60 -5.62 -7.83 -2.03
N CYS A 61 -4.49 -8.50 -2.25
CA CYS A 61 -4.38 -9.56 -3.25
C CYS A 61 -5.38 -10.69 -2.92
N GLU A 62 -6.07 -11.23 -3.92
CA GLU A 62 -7.02 -12.35 -3.74
C GLU A 62 -6.34 -13.61 -3.17
N GLN A 63 -5.08 -13.84 -3.54
CA GLN A 63 -4.24 -14.91 -2.99
C GLN A 63 -3.51 -14.49 -1.69
N GLY A 64 -3.90 -13.35 -1.10
CA GLY A 64 -3.28 -12.76 0.09
C GLY A 64 -4.14 -12.84 1.35
N PRO A 65 -3.60 -12.38 2.51
CA PRO A 65 -2.37 -11.59 2.65
C PRO A 65 -1.09 -12.35 2.28
N THR A 66 -0.22 -11.75 1.46
CA THR A 66 1.00 -12.41 0.98
C THR A 66 2.14 -11.42 0.72
N PRO A 67 3.41 -11.76 1.02
CA PRO A 67 4.56 -10.96 0.61
C PRO A 67 4.75 -10.91 -0.91
N THR A 68 4.19 -11.88 -1.64
CA THR A 68 4.33 -12.03 -3.10
C THR A 68 2.95 -11.91 -3.76
N PRO A 69 2.41 -10.69 -3.93
CA PRO A 69 1.10 -10.50 -4.56
C PRO A 69 1.10 -11.05 -5.99
N CYS A 70 0.00 -11.70 -6.40
CA CYS A 70 -0.05 -12.50 -7.64
C CYS A 70 0.16 -11.70 -8.94
N GLY A 71 -0.04 -10.38 -8.89
CA GLY A 71 0.17 -9.50 -10.03
C GLY A 71 -0.96 -9.48 -11.07
N VAL A 72 -1.92 -10.39 -10.99
CA VAL A 72 -2.92 -10.62 -12.05
C VAL A 72 -4.37 -10.39 -11.63
N CYS A 73 -4.71 -10.43 -10.33
CA CYS A 73 -6.07 -10.13 -9.88
C CYS A 73 -6.40 -8.64 -9.97
N ASP A 74 -7.68 -8.30 -9.95
CA ASP A 74 -8.17 -6.92 -10.11
C ASP A 74 -7.51 -5.96 -9.12
N SER A 75 -7.41 -6.36 -7.85
CA SER A 75 -6.74 -5.59 -6.81
C SER A 75 -5.24 -5.39 -7.09
N CYS A 76 -4.55 -6.44 -7.55
CA CYS A 76 -3.13 -6.38 -7.90
C CYS A 76 -2.84 -5.52 -9.13
N VAL A 77 -3.75 -5.50 -10.12
CA VAL A 77 -3.65 -4.68 -11.32
C VAL A 77 -3.98 -3.22 -10.98
N ALA A 78 -5.03 -2.99 -10.19
CA ALA A 78 -5.45 -1.68 -9.70
C ALA A 78 -4.35 -0.96 -8.91
N LEU A 79 -3.64 -1.69 -8.05
CA LEU A 79 -2.58 -1.17 -7.18
C LEU A 79 -1.17 -1.28 -7.77
N ALA A 80 -1.04 -1.69 -9.04
CA ALA A 80 0.23 -1.70 -9.73
C ALA A 80 0.80 -0.27 -9.85
N PRO A 81 2.11 -0.09 -10.09
CA PRO A 81 2.75 1.22 -10.25
C PRO A 81 2.02 2.23 -11.14
N ASN A 82 1.37 1.75 -12.20
CA ASN A 82 0.60 2.53 -13.16
C ASN A 82 -0.88 2.10 -13.21
N GLY A 83 -1.36 1.42 -12.16
CA GLY A 83 -2.74 0.99 -12.05
C GLY A 83 -3.68 2.19 -11.84
N PRO A 84 -4.97 2.02 -12.18
CA PRO A 84 -5.98 3.08 -12.03
C PRO A 84 -6.31 3.44 -10.56
N GLY A 85 -5.82 2.67 -9.58
CA GLY A 85 -6.21 2.79 -8.18
C GLY A 85 -7.31 1.79 -7.81
N ASN A 86 -7.49 1.54 -6.51
CA ASN A 86 -8.48 0.62 -5.95
C ASN A 86 -9.43 1.40 -5.04
N VAL A 87 -10.74 1.16 -5.14
CA VAL A 87 -11.78 1.87 -4.37
C VAL A 87 -11.62 1.72 -2.85
N ASP A 88 -11.02 0.62 -2.40
CA ASP A 88 -10.77 0.32 -1.00
C ASP A 88 -9.38 0.78 -0.53
N VAL A 89 -8.60 1.44 -1.39
CA VAL A 89 -7.31 2.04 -1.05
C VAL A 89 -7.35 3.52 -1.40
N SER A 90 -7.44 4.36 -0.38
CA SER A 90 -7.38 5.82 -0.54
C SER A 90 -5.94 6.29 -0.33
N GLU A 91 -5.39 7.08 -1.25
CA GLU A 91 -4.11 7.75 -1.05
C GLU A 91 -4.36 9.21 -0.72
N LEU A 92 -3.88 9.65 0.45
CA LEU A 92 -4.10 11.00 0.94
C LEU A 92 -2.79 11.77 0.91
N ASP A 93 -2.79 12.86 0.14
CA ASP A 93 -1.68 13.80 0.18
C ASP A 93 -1.88 14.78 1.33
N ALA A 94 -1.28 14.49 2.48
CA ALA A 94 -1.37 15.34 3.66
C ALA A 94 -0.82 16.77 3.45
N ALA A 95 0.02 17.01 2.43
CA ALA A 95 0.46 18.36 2.10
C ALA A 95 -0.68 19.21 1.50
N SER A 96 -1.66 18.56 0.89
CA SER A 96 -2.82 19.17 0.23
C SER A 96 -4.11 19.01 1.04
N HIS A 97 -4.21 17.96 1.86
CA HIS A 97 -5.39 17.54 2.61
C HIS A 97 -4.99 17.19 4.06
N GLY A 98 -4.47 18.19 4.77
CA GLY A 98 -4.01 18.08 6.17
C GLY A 98 -4.96 18.70 7.19
N GLY A 99 -6.16 19.10 6.78
CA GLY A 99 -7.13 19.77 7.64
C GLY A 99 -7.73 18.84 8.70
N VAL A 100 -8.28 19.44 9.74
CA VAL A 100 -9.08 18.71 10.75
C VAL A 100 -10.33 18.10 10.09
N ASP A 101 -10.92 18.79 9.11
CA ASP A 101 -12.10 18.31 8.41
C ASP A 101 -11.80 17.11 7.51
N ASP A 102 -10.68 17.11 6.78
CA ASP A 102 -10.21 15.96 5.99
C ASP A 102 -10.05 14.70 6.87
N THR A 103 -9.52 14.91 8.08
CA THR A 103 -9.32 13.83 9.06
C THR A 103 -10.66 13.30 9.62
N ARG A 104 -11.65 14.17 9.80
CA ARG A 104 -13.01 13.77 10.22
C ARG A 104 -13.69 12.93 9.15
N GLU A 105 -13.64 13.36 7.89
CA GLU A 105 -14.19 12.59 6.78
C GLU A 105 -13.53 11.22 6.64
N LEU A 106 -12.21 11.15 6.82
CA LEU A 106 -11.47 9.88 6.83
C LEU A 106 -11.98 8.94 7.91
N ARG A 107 -12.12 9.43 9.14
CA ARG A 107 -12.63 8.64 10.26
C ARG A 107 -14.02 8.10 9.95
N ASP A 108 -14.90 8.92 9.41
CA ASP A 108 -16.27 8.53 9.09
C ASP A 108 -16.29 7.46 7.97
N ARG A 109 -15.43 7.61 6.96
CA ARG A 109 -15.24 6.61 5.90
C ARG A 109 -14.61 5.30 6.37
N ALA A 110 -13.84 5.31 7.45
CA ALA A 110 -13.17 4.14 7.99
C ALA A 110 -14.13 3.15 8.67
N PHE A 111 -15.34 3.57 9.03
CA PHE A 111 -16.36 2.67 9.61
C PHE A 111 -17.05 1.77 8.58
N TYR A 112 -16.96 2.08 7.29
CA TYR A 112 -17.59 1.27 6.26
C TYR A 112 -16.71 0.07 5.88
N ALA A 113 -17.37 -1.07 5.67
CA ALA A 113 -16.71 -2.26 5.15
C ALA A 113 -16.15 -2.00 3.74
N PRO A 114 -15.03 -2.66 3.37
CA PRO A 114 -14.50 -2.57 2.01
C PRO A 114 -15.52 -3.10 0.99
N ALA A 115 -15.55 -2.50 -0.20
CA ALA A 115 -16.52 -2.81 -1.24
C ALA A 115 -16.17 -4.07 -2.03
N GLN A 116 -14.88 -4.27 -2.32
CA GLN A 116 -14.38 -5.36 -3.18
C GLN A 116 -13.19 -6.09 -2.56
N SER A 117 -12.36 -5.39 -1.80
CA SER A 117 -11.11 -5.91 -1.25
C SER A 117 -11.28 -6.47 0.16
N ARG A 118 -10.27 -7.20 0.65
CA ARG A 118 -10.25 -7.75 2.01
C ARG A 118 -10.14 -6.67 3.09
N TYR A 119 -9.36 -5.63 2.83
CA TYR A 119 -9.10 -4.53 3.76
C TYR A 119 -9.38 -3.18 3.12
N ARG A 120 -9.90 -2.26 3.94
CA ARG A 120 -9.95 -0.82 3.67
C ARG A 120 -8.63 -0.20 4.12
N ILE A 121 -7.95 0.52 3.23
CA ILE A 121 -6.62 1.11 3.46
C ILE A 121 -6.68 2.60 3.14
N PHE A 122 -6.02 3.41 3.95
CA PHE A 122 -5.93 4.87 3.82
C PHE A 122 -4.47 5.32 3.90
#